data_AF-L9M7R3-F1
#
_entry.id   AF-L9M7R3-F1
#
_cell.length_a   1.000
_cell.length_b   1.000
_cell.length_c   1.000
_cell.angle_alpha   90.00
_cell.angle_beta   90.00
_cell.angle_gamma   90.00
#
_symmetry.space_group_name_H-M   'P 1'
#
loop_
_entity.id
_entity.type
_entity.pdbx_description
1 polymer ?
#
loop_
_entity_poly.entity_id
_entity_poly.type
_entity_poly.pdbx_seq_one_letter_code
_entity_poly.pdbx_strand_id
1 'polypeptide(L)' 'LAEGKETRHIDGKDYVLEYPIKADFALIKAHQGDRWGNLIYRKSARNFGPIMAMAADVTIAQVSEIAELGQL' A
#
# COMPACT_ATOMS: atom_id res chain seq x y z
N LEU A 1 -9.53 20.74 3.30
CA LEU A 1 -9.46 19.41 2.63
C LEU A 1 -10.19 19.41 1.29
N ALA A 2 -11.37 20.02 1.18
CA ALA A 2 -12.16 20.09 -0.07
C ALA A 2 -11.92 21.34 -0.94
N GLU A 3 -11.16 22.32 -0.45
CA GLU A 3 -10.94 23.58 -1.17
C GLU A 3 -10.26 23.34 -2.52
N GLY A 4 -10.89 23.82 -3.60
CA GLY A 4 -10.42 23.65 -4.97
C GLY A 4 -10.67 22.26 -5.59
N LYS A 5 -11.31 21.32 -4.88
CA LYS A 5 -11.59 19.97 -5.39
C LYS A 5 -13.01 19.86 -5.95
N GLU A 6 -13.18 19.04 -6.99
CA GLU A 6 -14.50 18.74 -7.55
C GLU A 6 -15.38 18.10 -6.47
N THR A 7 -16.61 18.60 -6.33
CA THR A 7 -17.61 18.09 -5.39
C THR A 7 -18.88 17.72 -6.16
N ARG A 8 -19.47 16.57 -5.84
CA ARG A 8 -20.75 16.11 -6.43
C ARG A 8 -21.80 15.92 -5.34
N HIS A 9 -23.01 16.40 -5.61
CA HIS A 9 -24.16 16.16 -4.76
C HIS A 9 -24.87 14.87 -5.18
N ILE A 10 -24.91 13.87 -4.31
CA ILE A 10 -25.49 12.55 -4.57
C ILE A 10 -26.33 12.16 -3.36
N ASP A 11 -27.61 11.82 -3.58
CA ASP A 11 -28.55 11.37 -2.54
C ASP A 11 -28.62 12.29 -1.30
N GLY A 12 -28.62 13.62 -1.53
CA GLY A 12 -28.72 14.60 -0.45
C GLY A 12 -27.41 14.88 0.29
N LYS A 13 -26.27 14.37 -0.19
CA LYS A 13 -24.94 14.55 0.43
C LYS A 13 -23.91 15.01 -0.59
N ASP A 14 -22.97 15.82 -0.13
CA ASP A 14 -21.82 16.26 -0.93
C ASP A 14 -20.64 15.28 -0.79
N TYR A 15 -20.06 14.88 -1.91
CA TYR A 15 -18.90 13.99 -2.01
C TYR A 15 -17.76 14.70 -2.75
N VAL A 16 -16.55 14.62 -2.21
CA VAL A 16 -15.35 15.18 -2.85
C VAL A 16 -14.69 14.11 -3.73
N LEU A 17 -14.35 14.49 -4.96
CA LEU A 17 -13.59 13.63 -5.86
C LEU A 17 -12.10 13.62 -5.46
N GLU A 18 -11.59 12.44 -5.17
CA GLU A 18 -10.16 12.17 -4.97
C GLU A 18 -9.70 11.18 -6.03
N TYR A 19 -8.63 11.53 -6.77
CA TYR A 19 -8.03 10.62 -7.75
C TYR A 19 -7.11 9.59 -7.06
N PRO A 20 -6.95 8.39 -7.64
CA PRO A 20 -5.97 7.42 -7.14
C PRO A 20 -4.56 8.00 -7.13
N ILE A 21 -3.81 7.70 -6.08
CA ILE A 21 -2.38 8.05 -6.00
C ILE A 21 -1.59 6.91 -6.62
N LYS A 22 -0.74 7.23 -7.60
CA LYS A 22 0.21 6.30 -8.21
C LYS A 22 1.63 6.80 -7.98
N ALA A 23 2.55 5.89 -7.73
CA ALA A 23 3.97 6.20 -7.55
C ALA A 23 4.85 5.40 -8.51
N ASP A 24 6.04 5.90 -8.80
CA ASP A 24 7.04 5.12 -9.55
C ASP A 24 7.63 4.00 -8.66
N PHE A 25 7.86 4.32 -7.37
CA PHE A 25 8.46 3.41 -6.39
C PHE A 25 7.67 3.35 -5.08
N ALA A 26 7.54 2.15 -4.51
CA ALA A 26 7.10 1.92 -3.14
C ALA A 26 8.23 1.33 -2.30
N LEU A 27 8.62 2.04 -1.25
CA LEU A 27 9.57 1.55 -0.24
C LEU A 27 8.77 1.04 0.96
N ILE A 28 8.79 -0.27 1.20
CA ILE A 28 8.00 -0.89 2.26
C ILE A 28 8.87 -1.71 3.20
N LYS A 29 8.36 -1.90 4.42
CA LYS A 29 8.99 -2.75 5.43
C LYS A 29 8.04 -3.88 5.81
N ALA A 30 8.51 -5.12 5.70
CA ALA A 30 7.81 -6.30 6.16
C ALA A 30 8.66 -7.04 7.22
N HIS A 31 8.03 -7.97 7.93
CA HIS A 31 8.70 -8.77 8.94
C HIS A 31 9.53 -9.88 8.30
N GLN A 32 8.89 -10.69 7.47
CA GLN A 32 9.51 -11.80 6.74
C GLN A 32 9.12 -11.72 5.26
N GLY A 33 9.95 -12.26 4.40
CA GLY A 33 9.60 -12.47 3.00
C GLY A 33 10.42 -13.57 2.34
N ASP A 34 9.99 -14.02 1.17
CA ASP A 34 10.65 -15.09 0.42
C ASP A 34 11.11 -14.62 -0.97
N ARG A 35 11.76 -15.53 -1.69
CA ARG A 35 12.32 -15.25 -3.03
C ARG A 35 11.26 -14.95 -4.10
N TRP A 36 9.99 -15.27 -3.87
CA TRP A 36 8.89 -14.95 -4.79
C TRP A 36 8.23 -13.61 -4.47
N GLY A 37 8.65 -12.94 -3.39
CA GLY A 37 8.10 -11.66 -2.97
C GLY A 37 6.85 -11.81 -2.11
N ASN A 38 6.57 -13.00 -1.56
CA ASN A 38 5.58 -13.13 -0.50
C ASN A 38 6.07 -12.39 0.75
N LEU A 39 5.17 -11.68 1.45
CA LEU A 39 5.52 -10.83 2.59
C LEU A 39 4.58 -11.06 3.77
N ILE A 40 5.14 -11.22 4.96
CA ILE A 40 4.40 -11.24 6.23
C ILE A 40 4.67 -9.96 7.00
N TYR A 41 3.59 -9.34 7.51
CA TYR A 41 3.66 -8.15 8.35
C TYR A 41 3.33 -8.50 9.79
N ARG A 42 3.97 -7.82 10.74
CA ARG A 42 3.78 -8.09 12.17
C ARG A 42 2.91 -7.01 12.83
N LYS A 43 1.70 -7.39 13.24
CA LYS A 43 0.76 -6.53 13.97
C LYS A 43 0.51 -5.19 13.23
N SER A 44 0.61 -4.06 13.94
CA SER A 44 0.36 -2.72 13.41
C SER A 44 1.40 -2.23 12.39
N ALA A 45 2.54 -2.91 12.25
CA ALA A 45 3.54 -2.56 11.23
C ALA A 45 3.06 -2.82 9.79
N ARG A 46 1.90 -3.48 9.62
CA ARG A 46 1.27 -3.69 8.30
C ARG A 46 0.81 -2.39 7.64
N ASN A 47 0.19 -1.49 8.40
CA ASN A 47 -0.38 -0.20 7.98
C ASN A 47 -0.61 -0.02 6.45
N PHE A 48 0.20 0.81 5.78
CA PHE A 48 0.13 1.14 4.36
C PHE A 48 0.95 0.20 3.48
N GLY A 49 1.80 -0.67 4.04
CA GLY A 49 2.75 -1.50 3.28
C GLY A 49 2.10 -2.25 2.11
N PRO A 50 1.06 -3.08 2.34
CA PRO A 50 0.40 -3.80 1.26
C PRO A 50 -0.25 -2.89 0.21
N ILE A 51 -0.87 -1.78 0.63
CA ILE A 51 -1.57 -0.88 -0.31
C ILE A 51 -0.56 -0.12 -1.17
N MET A 52 0.54 0.36 -0.59
CA MET A 52 1.62 1.01 -1.33
C MET A 52 2.30 0.05 -2.31
N ALA A 53 2.47 -1.22 -1.94
CA ALA A 53 3.04 -2.24 -2.83
C ALA A 53 2.22 -2.44 -4.12
N MET A 54 0.90 -2.23 -4.05
CA MET A 54 -0.01 -2.34 -5.19
C MET A 54 -0.17 -1.03 -5.97
N ALA A 55 0.29 0.10 -5.42
CA ALA A 55 0.09 1.44 -5.95
C ALA A 55 1.34 2.01 -6.65
N ALA A 56 2.38 1.22 -6.84
CA ALA A 56 3.62 1.63 -7.47
C ALA A 56 4.04 0.71 -8.63
N ASP A 57 4.77 1.27 -9.60
CA ASP A 57 5.31 0.49 -10.72
C ASP A 57 6.43 -0.46 -10.26
N VAL A 58 7.22 -0.06 -9.27
CA VAL A 58 8.26 -0.90 -8.64
C VAL A 58 8.14 -0.89 -7.12
N THR A 59 8.11 -2.06 -6.50
CA THR A 59 8.12 -2.20 -5.04
C THR A 59 9.46 -2.75 -4.56
N ILE A 60 10.04 -2.09 -3.55
CA ILE A 60 11.26 -2.51 -2.87
C ILE A 60 10.90 -2.80 -1.41
N ALA A 61 11.01 -4.07 -1.02
CA ALA A 61 10.67 -4.52 0.32
C ALA A 61 11.93 -4.78 1.16
N GLN A 62 12.08 -4.07 2.26
CA GLN A 62 13.01 -4.44 3.32
C GLN A 62 12.32 -5.45 4.25
N VAL A 63 12.94 -6.62 4.43
CA VAL A 63 12.48 -7.65 5.37
C VAL A 63 13.49 -7.82 6.49
N SER A 64 13.03 -8.21 7.68
CA SER A 64 13.93 -8.54 8.80
C SER A 64 14.51 -9.95 8.69
N GLU A 65 13.80 -10.84 8.00
CA GLU A 65 14.21 -12.23 7.77
C GLU A 65 13.77 -12.69 6.38
N ILE A 66 14.63 -13.45 5.71
CA ILE A 66 14.33 -14.10 4.43
C ILE A 66 14.01 -15.56 4.74
N ALA A 67 12.79 -15.99 4.42
CA ALA A 67 12.35 -17.38 4.58
C ALA A 67 12.60 -18.19 3.31
N GLU A 68 12.80 -19.48 3.49
CA GLU A 68 12.82 -20.43 2.37
C GLU A 68 11.43 -20.55 1.74
N LEU A 69 11.39 -20.94 0.47
CA LEU A 69 10.12 -21.10 -0.26
C LEU A 69 9.24 -22.16 0.44
N GLY A 70 7.99 -21.77 0.73
CA GLY A 70 7.00 -22.61 1.42
C GLY A 70 7.09 -22.60 2.94
N GLN A 71 7.92 -21.74 3.55
CA GLN A 71 8.08 -21.62 5.02
C GLN A 71 7.47 -20.34 5.62
N LEU A 72 6.86 -19.48 4.79
CA LEU A 72 6.07 -18.34 5.25
C LEU A 72 4.67 -18.78 5.72
#